data_AF-A0A9E3MII7-F1
#
_entry.id   AF-A0A9E3MII7-F1
#
_cell.length_a   1.000
_cell.length_b   1.000
_cell.length_c   1.000
_cell.angle_alpha   90.00
_cell.angle_beta   90.00
_cell.angle_gamma   90.00
#
_symmetry.space_group_name_H-M   'P 1'
#
loop_
_entity.id
_entity.type
_entity.pdbx_description
1 polymer ?
#
loop_
_entity_poly.entity_id
_entity_poly.type
_entity_poly.pdbx_seq_one_letter_code
_entity_poly.pdbx_strand_id
1 'polypeptide(L)'
;MNHIFKAALAGALAFAFATSVSAAQTIRVDFDLNDSFPGFTAFDGSFVANDTNGDGFISKGEVMTFRNNALGEGTLNAFGDFDIAHDVWLPTTDIDPSGYYSLTRGLSTYVDLVQPETHVTPLAVPEPLGASLMLLGLGTLAAMRRRRNAR
;
A
#
# COMPACT_ATOMS: atom_id res chain seq x y z
N MET A 1 23.61 42.73 -0.03
CA MET A 1 23.27 41.28 0.00
C MET A 1 21.75 41.19 0.06
N ASN A 2 21.12 40.89 -1.09
CA ASN A 2 19.73 41.29 -1.39
C ASN A 2 18.66 40.45 -0.67
N HIS A 3 17.69 41.14 -0.05
CA HIS A 3 16.53 40.57 0.65
C HIS A 3 15.71 39.58 -0.20
N ILE A 4 15.79 39.68 -1.53
CA ILE A 4 15.13 38.79 -2.49
C ILE A 4 15.66 37.34 -2.41
N PHE A 5 16.95 37.15 -2.11
CA PHE A 5 17.55 35.81 -2.03
C PHE A 5 17.12 35.03 -0.79
N LYS A 6 16.84 35.73 0.32
CA LYS A 6 16.34 35.12 1.56
C LYS A 6 14.89 34.65 1.43
N ALA A 7 14.06 35.42 0.71
CA ALA A 7 12.66 35.06 0.47
C ALA A 7 12.50 33.83 -0.45
N ALA A 8 13.34 33.71 -1.49
CA ALA A 8 13.31 32.55 -2.39
C ALA A 8 13.77 31.26 -1.71
N LEU A 9 14.78 31.33 -0.82
CA LEU A 9 15.26 30.17 -0.07
C LEU A 9 14.25 29.71 0.99
N ALA A 10 13.61 30.65 1.68
CA ALA A 10 12.56 30.34 2.65
C ALA A 10 11.31 29.73 1.98
N GLY A 11 10.93 30.21 0.79
CA GLY A 11 9.83 29.65 0.00
C GLY A 11 10.10 28.23 -0.49
N ALA A 12 11.34 27.94 -0.93
CA ALA A 12 11.73 26.59 -1.36
C ALA A 12 11.78 25.59 -0.19
N LEU A 13 12.21 26.04 1.00
CA LEU A 13 12.23 25.20 2.21
C LEU A 13 10.81 24.90 2.69
N ALA A 14 9.90 25.89 2.69
CA ALA A 14 8.52 25.71 3.10
C ALA A 14 7.72 24.79 2.15
N PHE A 15 8.06 24.78 0.85
CA PHE A 15 7.45 23.86 -0.12
C PHE A 15 7.97 22.42 0.01
N ALA A 16 9.23 22.23 0.41
CA ALA A 16 9.82 20.91 0.63
C ALA A 16 9.26 20.19 1.87
N PHE A 17 8.78 20.93 2.88
CA PHE A 17 8.14 20.34 4.07
C PHE A 17 6.63 20.08 3.91
N ALA A 18 5.99 20.59 2.84
CA ALA A 18 4.55 20.50 2.66
C ALA A 18 4.07 19.28 1.85
N THR A 19 4.96 18.44 1.34
CA THR A 19 4.59 17.38 0.37
C THR A 19 4.95 15.96 0.80
N SER A 20 5.12 15.67 2.10
CA SER A 20 4.99 14.29 2.56
C SER A 20 3.52 13.87 2.59
N VAL A 21 2.85 13.99 1.44
CA VAL A 21 1.64 13.22 1.19
C VAL A 21 2.19 11.80 1.04
N SER A 22 2.00 10.97 2.07
CA SER A 22 2.23 9.54 1.96
C SER A 22 1.47 9.09 0.71
N ALA A 23 2.20 8.77 -0.36
CA ALA A 23 1.58 8.25 -1.55
C ALA A 23 1.06 6.88 -1.15
N ALA A 24 -0.26 6.72 -1.17
CA ALA A 24 -0.89 5.47 -0.79
C ALA A 24 -0.21 4.31 -1.52
N GLN A 25 0.34 3.37 -0.74
CA GLN A 25 1.13 2.28 -1.27
C GLN A 25 0.18 1.16 -1.68
N THR A 26 0.10 0.90 -2.99
CA THR A 26 -0.63 -0.27 -3.48
C THR A 26 0.25 -1.51 -3.39
N ILE A 27 -0.26 -2.55 -2.73
CA ILE A 27 0.44 -3.84 -2.60
C ILE A 27 -0.43 -4.98 -3.13
N ARG A 28 0.24 -6.04 -3.56
CA ARG A 28 -0.36 -7.35 -3.73
C ARG A 28 0.25 -8.27 -2.69
N VAL A 29 -0.60 -9.02 -2.01
CA VAL A 29 -0.18 -10.07 -1.07
C VAL A 29 -0.74 -11.38 -1.59
N ASP A 30 0.16 -12.30 -1.90
CA ASP A 30 -0.22 -13.70 -2.15
C ASP A 30 -0.10 -14.45 -0.83
N PHE A 31 -1.04 -15.35 -0.55
CA PHE A 31 -1.09 -16.11 0.69
C PHE A 31 -1.30 -17.60 0.41
N ASP A 32 -0.64 -18.44 1.19
CA ASP A 32 -0.78 -19.89 1.16
C ASP A 32 -1.16 -20.39 2.55
N LEU A 33 -2.22 -21.19 2.60
CA LEU A 33 -2.64 -21.86 3.82
C LEU A 33 -2.20 -23.29 3.73
N ASN A 34 -0.93 -23.48 4.08
CA ASN A 34 -0.31 -24.79 4.28
C ASN A 34 -0.83 -25.43 5.57
N ASP A 35 -2.13 -25.67 5.66
CA ASP A 35 -2.65 -26.51 6.73
C ASP A 35 -2.86 -27.94 6.27
N SER A 36 -2.21 -28.84 6.98
CA SER A 36 -2.37 -30.28 6.85
C SER A 36 -3.56 -30.74 7.70
N PHE A 37 -4.72 -30.09 7.60
CA PHE A 37 -5.93 -30.58 8.25
C PHE A 37 -6.52 -31.75 7.44
N PRO A 38 -6.65 -32.96 8.02
CA PRO A 38 -7.18 -34.10 7.29
C PRO A 38 -8.61 -33.83 6.81
N GLY A 39 -8.79 -33.78 5.50
CA GLY A 39 -10.09 -33.53 4.86
C GLY A 39 -10.29 -32.11 4.31
N PHE A 40 -9.33 -31.20 4.52
CA PHE A 40 -9.30 -29.91 3.81
C PHE A 40 -8.13 -29.91 2.82
N THR A 41 -8.42 -29.58 1.57
CA THR A 41 -7.38 -29.25 0.59
C THR A 41 -6.78 -27.91 0.98
N ALA A 42 -5.46 -27.83 1.14
CA ALA A 42 -4.73 -26.57 1.23
C ALA A 42 -5.25 -25.59 0.17
N PHE A 43 -5.40 -24.33 0.54
CA PHE A 43 -5.91 -23.30 -0.34
C PHE A 43 -5.02 -22.07 -0.28
N ASP A 44 -4.74 -21.54 -1.46
CA ASP A 44 -3.97 -20.32 -1.65
C ASP A 44 -4.90 -19.20 -2.14
N GLY A 45 -4.37 -17.99 -2.16
CA GLY A 45 -5.12 -16.83 -2.61
C GLY A 45 -4.27 -15.59 -2.70
N SER A 46 -4.94 -14.47 -2.92
CA SER A 46 -4.29 -13.17 -2.98
C SER A 46 -5.26 -12.05 -2.69
N PHE A 47 -4.74 -10.94 -2.19
CA PHE A 47 -5.46 -9.68 -2.16
C PHE A 47 -4.62 -8.53 -2.72
N VAL A 48 -5.31 -7.53 -3.25
CA VAL A 48 -4.72 -6.23 -3.65
C VAL A 48 -5.32 -5.19 -2.74
N ALA A 49 -4.46 -4.36 -2.16
CA ALA A 49 -4.88 -3.33 -1.21
C ALA A 49 -4.08 -2.05 -1.39
N ASN A 50 -4.61 -0.96 -0.83
CA ASN A 50 -3.97 0.34 -0.84
C ASN A 50 -3.93 0.89 0.58
N ASP A 51 -2.74 1.05 1.15
CA ASP A 51 -2.55 1.72 2.44
C ASP A 51 -2.86 3.21 2.25
N THR A 52 -4.11 3.59 2.51
CA THR A 52 -4.62 4.93 2.17
C THR A 52 -4.31 5.95 3.23
N ASN A 53 -4.12 5.51 4.48
CA ASN A 53 -3.82 6.37 5.62
C ASN A 53 -2.31 6.42 5.93
N GLY A 54 -1.51 5.52 5.34
CA GLY A 54 -0.07 5.46 5.47
C GLY A 54 0.41 4.96 6.83
N ASP A 55 -0.38 4.15 7.54
CA ASP A 55 -0.04 3.67 8.88
C ASP A 55 0.80 2.37 8.89
N GLY A 56 1.04 1.78 7.70
CA GLY A 56 1.82 0.56 7.53
C GLY A 56 1.00 -0.72 7.71
N PHE A 57 -0.31 -0.62 7.90
CA PHE A 57 -1.23 -1.74 7.97
C PHE A 57 -2.21 -1.68 6.80
N ILE A 58 -2.71 -2.85 6.40
CA ILE A 58 -3.89 -2.95 5.54
C ILE A 58 -5.06 -3.40 6.38
N SER A 59 -6.07 -2.55 6.48
CA SER A 59 -7.36 -2.88 7.09
C SER A 59 -8.38 -3.34 6.04
N LYS A 60 -9.51 -3.92 6.47
CA LYS A 60 -10.57 -4.38 5.56
C LYS A 60 -11.01 -3.33 4.53
N GLY A 61 -11.11 -2.06 4.96
CA GLY A 61 -11.56 -0.95 4.11
C GLY A 61 -10.58 -0.59 2.99
N GLU A 62 -9.35 -1.07 3.08
CA GLU A 62 -8.24 -0.80 2.16
C GLU A 62 -8.02 -1.93 1.15
N VAL A 63 -8.69 -3.06 1.36
CA VAL A 63 -8.68 -4.19 0.43
C VAL A 63 -9.53 -3.87 -0.78
N MET A 64 -8.90 -3.81 -1.94
CA MET A 64 -9.53 -3.53 -3.23
C MET A 64 -10.08 -4.80 -3.87
N THR A 65 -9.28 -5.88 -3.86
CA THR A 65 -9.67 -7.19 -4.37
C THR A 65 -9.21 -8.28 -3.41
N PHE A 66 -10.03 -9.31 -3.27
CA PHE A 66 -9.71 -10.48 -2.47
C PHE A 66 -10.12 -11.73 -3.24
N ARG A 67 -9.20 -12.68 -3.36
CA ARG A 67 -9.43 -13.95 -4.05
C ARG A 67 -8.88 -15.09 -3.21
N ASN A 68 -9.72 -16.09 -2.99
CA ASN A 68 -9.30 -17.40 -2.52
C ASN A 68 -9.41 -18.36 -3.72
N ASN A 69 -8.36 -19.10 -4.07
CA ASN A 69 -8.36 -19.90 -5.30
C ASN A 69 -9.28 -21.13 -5.22
N ALA A 70 -9.48 -21.69 -4.02
CA ALA A 70 -10.41 -22.80 -3.82
C ALA A 70 -11.88 -22.35 -3.85
N LEU A 71 -12.17 -21.17 -3.30
CA LEU A 71 -13.53 -20.65 -3.19
C LEU A 71 -13.93 -19.75 -4.38
N GLY A 72 -12.96 -19.19 -5.08
CA GLY A 72 -13.14 -18.14 -6.10
C GLY A 72 -13.27 -16.74 -5.49
N GLU A 73 -13.89 -15.85 -6.26
CA GLU A 73 -14.28 -14.52 -5.76
C GLU A 73 -15.52 -14.63 -4.86
N GLY A 74 -15.54 -13.86 -3.77
CA GLY A 74 -16.65 -13.80 -2.82
C GLY A 74 -16.69 -12.46 -2.10
N THR A 75 -17.69 -12.25 -1.25
CA THR A 75 -17.79 -11.04 -0.44
C THR A 75 -16.92 -11.18 0.80
N LEU A 76 -15.91 -10.32 0.93
CA LEU A 76 -15.07 -10.24 2.11
C LEU A 76 -15.85 -9.62 3.28
N ASN A 77 -16.25 -10.44 4.24
CA ASN A 77 -17.07 -10.00 5.38
C ASN A 77 -16.25 -9.41 6.52
N ALA A 78 -15.04 -9.92 6.72
CA ALA A 78 -14.09 -9.42 7.69
C ALA A 78 -12.67 -9.83 7.28
N PHE A 79 -11.72 -9.05 7.78
CA PHE A 79 -10.31 -9.09 7.41
C PHE A 79 -9.55 -8.50 8.60
N GLY A 80 -8.67 -9.28 9.20
CA GLY A 80 -7.73 -8.81 10.20
C GLY A 80 -6.64 -7.98 9.57
N ASP A 81 -6.01 -7.12 10.36
CA ASP A 81 -5.05 -6.18 9.79
C ASP A 81 -3.81 -6.91 9.28
N PHE A 82 -3.28 -6.47 8.14
CA PHE A 82 -2.04 -7.03 7.59
C PHE A 82 -0.90 -6.04 7.78
N ASP A 83 0.13 -6.44 8.52
CA ASP A 83 1.35 -5.66 8.76
C ASP A 83 2.28 -5.79 7.56
N ILE A 84 2.40 -4.71 6.80
CA ILE A 84 3.16 -4.66 5.54
C ILE A 84 4.66 -4.81 5.81
N ALA A 85 5.16 -4.27 6.92
CA ALA A 85 6.59 -4.23 7.23
C ALA A 85 7.11 -5.60 7.68
N HIS A 86 6.26 -6.37 8.35
CA HIS A 86 6.63 -7.69 8.88
C HIS A 86 6.13 -8.86 8.04
N ASP A 87 5.29 -8.61 7.03
CA ASP A 87 4.63 -9.66 6.23
C ASP A 87 3.83 -10.62 7.13
N VAL A 88 3.01 -10.03 8.01
CA VAL A 88 2.24 -10.77 9.02
C VAL A 88 0.79 -10.34 8.97
N TRP A 89 -0.10 -11.32 8.82
CA TRP A 89 -1.53 -11.11 9.01
C TRP A 89 -1.89 -11.25 10.50
N LEU A 90 -2.50 -10.22 11.06
CA LEU A 90 -3.05 -10.21 12.42
C LEU A 90 -4.51 -10.67 12.39
N PRO A 91 -4.99 -11.40 13.42
CA PRO A 91 -6.39 -11.81 13.47
C PRO A 91 -7.32 -10.61 13.73
N THR A 92 -8.55 -10.69 13.23
CA THR A 92 -9.64 -9.73 13.51
C THR A 92 -10.53 -10.24 14.63
N THR A 93 -11.02 -9.35 15.50
CA THR A 93 -12.02 -9.70 16.50
C THR A 93 -13.47 -9.71 15.95
N ASP A 94 -13.68 -9.33 14.69
CA ASP A 94 -15.01 -9.13 14.11
C ASP A 94 -15.79 -10.44 13.86
N ILE A 95 -15.10 -11.58 13.89
CA ILE A 95 -15.69 -12.90 13.59
C ILE A 95 -15.44 -13.88 14.73
N ASP A 96 -14.15 -14.05 15.03
CA ASP A 96 -13.59 -14.91 16.06
C ASP A 96 -12.25 -14.27 16.42
N PRO A 97 -11.87 -14.15 17.71
CA PRO A 97 -10.58 -13.58 18.11
C PRO A 97 -9.33 -14.18 17.43
N SER A 98 -9.46 -15.37 16.83
CA SER A 98 -8.38 -16.10 16.15
C SER A 98 -8.53 -16.10 14.62
N GLY A 99 -9.58 -15.47 14.07
CA GLY A 99 -9.87 -15.49 12.65
C GLY A 99 -9.12 -14.41 11.87
N TYR A 100 -8.57 -14.76 10.70
CA TYR A 100 -7.83 -13.82 9.84
C TYR A 100 -8.73 -13.16 8.80
N TYR A 101 -9.67 -13.90 8.22
CA TYR A 101 -10.68 -13.33 7.34
C TYR A 101 -11.94 -14.18 7.26
N SER A 102 -12.98 -13.61 6.65
CA SER A 102 -14.14 -14.38 6.21
C SER A 102 -14.63 -13.97 4.85
N LEU A 103 -15.04 -14.98 4.09
CA LEU A 103 -15.60 -14.85 2.75
C LEU A 103 -17.00 -15.46 2.72
N THR A 104 -17.99 -14.72 2.23
CA THR A 104 -19.30 -15.28 1.87
C THR A 104 -19.34 -15.56 0.37
N ARG A 105 -19.77 -16.77 0.02
CA ARG A 105 -20.08 -17.14 -1.38
C ARG A 105 -21.41 -17.88 -1.44
N GLY A 106 -22.35 -17.30 -2.18
CA GLY A 106 -23.72 -17.81 -2.22
C GLY A 106 -24.36 -17.75 -0.84
N LEU A 107 -24.70 -18.91 -0.27
CA LEU A 107 -25.32 -19.03 1.06
C LEU A 107 -24.33 -19.51 2.15
N SER A 108 -23.06 -19.66 1.83
CA SER A 108 -22.04 -20.20 2.73
C SER A 108 -21.05 -19.12 3.15
N THR A 109 -20.76 -19.08 4.46
CA THR A 109 -19.70 -18.24 5.05
C THR A 109 -18.53 -19.12 5.43
N TYR A 110 -17.35 -18.73 4.97
CA TYR A 110 -16.07 -19.36 5.30
C TYR A 110 -15.32 -18.43 6.23
N VAL A 111 -14.73 -18.99 7.28
CA VAL A 111 -13.88 -18.27 8.25
C VAL A 111 -12.56 -19.01 8.30
N ASP A 112 -11.47 -18.28 8.17
CA ASP A 112 -10.15 -18.83 8.30
C ASP A 112 -9.57 -18.51 9.67
N LEU A 113 -9.08 -19.53 10.36
CA LEU A 113 -8.55 -19.46 11.72
C LEU A 113 -7.05 -19.77 11.77
N VAL A 114 -6.44 -20.04 10.62
CA VAL A 114 -5.03 -20.43 10.51
C VAL A 114 -4.24 -19.25 9.96
N GLN A 115 -3.07 -18.99 10.55
CA GLN A 115 -2.20 -17.93 10.06
C GLN A 115 -1.67 -18.34 8.68
N PRO A 116 -1.98 -17.59 7.62
CA PRO A 116 -1.41 -17.85 6.31
C PRO A 116 0.07 -17.51 6.27
N GLU A 117 0.82 -18.26 5.46
CA GLU A 117 2.12 -17.81 4.98
C GLU A 117 1.86 -16.77 3.88
N THR A 118 2.48 -15.60 3.98
CA THR A 118 2.23 -14.48 3.09
C THR A 118 3.50 -14.05 2.35
N HIS A 119 3.30 -13.46 1.18
CA HIS A 119 4.37 -12.88 0.39
C HIS A 119 3.92 -11.53 -0.20
N VAL A 120 4.54 -10.44 0.27
CA VAL A 120 4.25 -9.10 -0.25
C VAL A 120 5.00 -8.83 -1.55
N THR A 121 4.25 -8.48 -2.60
CA THR A 121 4.78 -7.90 -3.83
C THR A 121 4.34 -6.43 -3.93
N PRO A 122 5.27 -5.47 -3.78
CA PRO A 122 4.98 -4.06 -4.02
C PRO A 122 4.54 -3.86 -5.47
N LEU A 123 3.36 -3.29 -5.70
CA LEU A 123 2.98 -2.86 -7.04
C LEU A 123 3.62 -1.49 -7.26
N ALA A 124 4.48 -1.39 -8.27
CA ALA A 124 5.21 -0.17 -8.56
C ALA A 124 4.24 1.01 -8.71
N VAL A 125 4.28 1.94 -7.76
CA VAL A 125 3.60 3.21 -7.87
C VAL A 125 4.34 4.01 -8.95
N PRO A 126 3.71 4.39 -10.07
CA PRO A 126 4.35 5.29 -11.04
C PRO A 126 4.70 6.56 -10.28
N GLU A 127 5.97 6.95 -10.13
CA GLU A 127 6.33 8.13 -9.33
C GLU A 127 5.89 9.43 -10.04
N PRO A 128 4.83 10.14 -9.60
CA PRO A 128 4.53 11.46 -10.17
C PRO A 128 5.53 12.53 -9.68
N LEU A 129 6.16 12.32 -8.51
CA LEU A 129 6.96 13.35 -7.84
C LEU A 129 8.42 13.38 -8.29
N GLY A 130 9.06 12.23 -8.52
CA GLY A 130 10.44 12.16 -8.99
C GLY A 130 10.63 12.84 -10.35
N ALA A 131 9.75 12.55 -11.30
CA ALA A 131 9.75 13.19 -12.62
C ALA A 131 9.50 14.70 -12.54
N SER A 132 8.55 15.12 -11.71
CA SER A 132 8.19 16.55 -11.54
C SER A 132 9.33 17.36 -10.92
N LEU A 133 10.01 16.82 -9.89
CA LEU A 133 11.17 17.45 -9.27
C LEU A 133 12.39 17.49 -10.21
N MET A 134 12.61 16.45 -11.00
CA MET A 134 13.67 16.42 -12.00
C MET A 134 13.45 17.48 -13.10
N LEU A 135 12.21 17.64 -13.56
CA LEU A 135 11.83 18.67 -14.54
C LEU A 135 11.96 20.08 -13.97
N LEU A 136 11.59 20.31 -12.71
CA LEU A 136 11.82 21.57 -12.00
C LEU A 136 13.33 21.87 -11.85
N GLY A 137 14.12 20.87 -11.48
CA GLY A 137 15.58 20.97 -11.38
C GLY A 137 16.22 21.33 -12.73
N LEU A 138 15.82 20.68 -13.81
CA LEU A 138 16.32 20.97 -15.16
C LEU A 138 15.88 22.34 -15.67
N GLY A 139 14.62 22.74 -15.40
CA GLY A 139 14.10 24.05 -15.78
C GLY A 139 14.83 25.21 -15.09
N THR A 140 15.11 25.09 -13.79
CA THR A 140 15.88 26.08 -13.05
C THR A 140 17.33 26.16 -13.51
N LEU A 141 17.96 25.03 -13.81
CA LEU A 141 19.33 24.98 -14.33
C LEU A 141 19.43 25.61 -15.75
N ALA A 142 18.46 25.34 -16.61
CA ALA A 142 18.38 25.94 -17.95
C ALA A 142 18.18 27.46 -17.89
N ALA A 143 17.31 27.95 -16.98
CA ALA A 143 17.11 29.38 -16.76
C ALA A 143 18.38 30.08 -16.24
N MET A 144 19.12 29.44 -15.32
CA MET A 144 20.39 29.95 -14.82
C MET A 144 21.46 30.05 -15.92
N ARG A 145 21.56 29.03 -16.80
CA ARG A 145 22.51 29.03 -17.92
C ARG A 145 22.25 30.16 -18.92
N ARG A 146 20.97 30.45 -19.22
CA ARG A 146 20.58 31.54 -20.12
C ARG A 146 20.97 32.91 -19.58
N ARG A 147 20.86 33.11 -18.27
CA ARG A 147 21.20 34.39 -17.60
C ARG A 147 22.71 34.68 -17.57
N ARG A 148 23.54 33.64 -17.62
CA ARG A 148 25.01 33.75 -17.62
C ARG A 148 25.58 34.14 -18.98
N ASN A 149 24.91 33.74 -20.07
CA ASN A 149 25.33 34.06 -21.45
C ASN A 149 24.79 35.41 -21.97
N ALA A 150 23.86 36.04 -21.24
CA ALA A 150 23.29 37.35 -21.59
C ALA A 150 24.00 38.54 -20.90
N ARG A 151 25.16 38.29 -20.28
CA ARG A 151 26.09 39.27 -19.72
C ARG A 151 27.42 39.13 -20.43
#